data_AF-A0A7C6Q6L9-F1
#
_entry.id   AF-A0A7C6Q6L9-F1
#
_cell.length_a   1.000
_cell.length_b   1.000
_cell.length_c   1.000
_cell.angle_alpha   90.00
_cell.angle_beta   90.00
_cell.angle_gamma   90.00
#
_symmetry.space_group_name_H-M   'P 1'
#
loop_
_entity.id
_entity.type
_entity.pdbx_description
1 polymer ?
#
loop_
_entity_poly.entity_id
_entity_poly.type
_entity_poly.pdbx_seq_one_letter_code
_entity_poly.pdbx_strand_id
1 'polypeptide(L)'
;MIADIVKNVGGDKVEVVNVVPPAACPGNFDLKPGDVQKLAEARLFLRHDWQGSMFTKELIESVHNKDLQVVEVAVAGNWMAPPVQKEAVTKFAGVLMEKDPSNRAYYEQNADRLVSQIESLRVGPTVNSSPWSIRQVSPANALTFAPHTFHAPSPCRPHTKTDPAPIRDQF
;
A
#
# COMPACT_ATOMS: atom_id res chain seq x y z
N MET A 1 -5.77 -6.09 4.90
CA MET A 1 -5.85 -4.88 5.77
C MET A 1 -7.14 -4.83 6.58
N ILE A 2 -8.33 -4.57 5.99
CA ILE A 2 -9.60 -4.55 6.76
C ILE A 2 -9.87 -5.91 7.42
N ALA A 3 -9.80 -7.00 6.65
CA ALA A 3 -10.00 -8.34 7.17
C ALA A 3 -9.03 -8.68 8.33
N ASP A 4 -7.77 -8.25 8.23
CA ASP A 4 -6.77 -8.48 9.28
C ASP A 4 -7.10 -7.71 10.57
N ILE A 5 -7.52 -6.43 10.45
CA ILE A 5 -7.94 -5.63 11.60
C ILE A 5 -9.13 -6.29 12.28
N VAL A 6 -10.17 -6.64 11.51
CA VAL A 6 -11.40 -7.23 12.04
C VAL A 6 -11.12 -8.59 12.67
N LYS A 7 -10.23 -9.41 12.08
CA LYS A 7 -9.82 -10.69 12.65
C LYS A 7 -9.07 -10.53 13.97
N ASN A 8 -8.15 -9.56 14.05
CA ASN A 8 -7.39 -9.31 15.28
C ASN A 8 -8.26 -8.73 16.41
N VAL A 9 -9.22 -7.87 16.09
CA VAL A 9 -10.14 -7.27 17.07
C VAL A 9 -11.23 -8.26 17.47
N GLY A 10 -11.86 -8.90 16.50
CA GLY A 10 -13.00 -9.78 16.72
C GLY A 10 -12.65 -11.21 17.16
N GLY A 11 -11.43 -11.68 16.88
CA GLY A 11 -10.92 -12.97 17.35
C GLY A 11 -11.89 -14.12 17.06
N ASP A 12 -12.14 -14.96 18.06
CA ASP A 12 -13.01 -16.14 17.93
C ASP A 12 -14.51 -15.79 18.01
N LYS A 13 -14.87 -14.51 18.18
CA LYS A 13 -16.25 -14.05 18.24
C LYS A 13 -16.82 -13.69 16.88
N VAL A 14 -15.96 -13.55 15.87
CA VAL A 14 -16.37 -13.20 14.51
C VAL A 14 -15.72 -14.14 13.51
N GLU A 15 -16.50 -14.55 12.51
CA GLU A 15 -15.97 -15.20 11.32
C GLU A 15 -15.69 -14.14 10.26
N VAL A 16 -14.44 -14.03 9.82
CA VAL A 16 -14.03 -13.01 8.82
C VAL A 16 -13.76 -13.67 7.49
N VAL A 17 -14.56 -13.30 6.49
CA VAL A 17 -14.38 -13.73 5.10
C VAL A 17 -13.96 -12.53 4.26
N ASN A 18 -12.81 -12.65 3.59
CA ASN A 18 -12.35 -11.61 2.68
C ASN A 18 -12.97 -11.81 1.29
N VAL A 19 -13.81 -10.87 0.86
CA VAL A 19 -14.52 -10.93 -0.43
C VAL A 19 -13.59 -10.62 -1.60
N VAL A 20 -12.74 -9.60 -1.49
CA VAL A 20 -11.79 -9.23 -2.54
C VAL A 20 -10.44 -9.90 -2.23
N PRO A 21 -10.03 -10.94 -2.97
CA PRO A 21 -8.78 -11.63 -2.69
C PRO A 21 -7.59 -10.68 -2.90
N PRO A 22 -6.49 -10.85 -2.14
CA PRO A 22 -5.34 -9.94 -2.20
C PRO A 22 -4.63 -9.93 -3.57
N ALA A 23 -4.83 -10.96 -4.39
CA ALA A 23 -4.27 -11.06 -5.75
C ALA A 23 -5.12 -10.36 -6.83
N ALA A 24 -6.34 -9.92 -6.50
CA ALA A 24 -7.20 -9.20 -7.43
C ALA A 24 -6.98 -7.69 -7.28
N CYS A 25 -6.78 -6.99 -8.40
CA CYS A 25 -6.86 -5.53 -8.41
C CYS A 25 -8.30 -5.13 -8.04
N PRO A 26 -8.51 -4.37 -6.94
CA PRO A 26 -9.85 -4.06 -6.47
C PRO A 26 -10.70 -3.38 -7.55
N GLY A 27 -10.08 -2.50 -8.36
CA GLY A 27 -10.71 -1.73 -9.44
C GLY A 27 -11.36 -2.53 -10.57
N ASN A 28 -11.10 -3.84 -10.66
CA ASN A 28 -11.68 -4.73 -11.67
C ASN A 28 -12.27 -5.99 -11.03
N PHE A 29 -12.67 -5.89 -9.76
CA PHE A 29 -13.27 -7.01 -9.06
C PHE A 29 -14.72 -7.19 -9.50
N ASP A 30 -15.04 -8.37 -10.02
CA ASP A 30 -16.40 -8.79 -10.36
C ASP A 30 -16.91 -9.79 -9.32
N LEU A 31 -18.14 -9.61 -8.85
CA LEU A 31 -18.73 -10.48 -7.83
C LEU A 31 -19.05 -11.84 -8.44
N LYS A 32 -18.38 -12.87 -7.94
CA LYS A 32 -18.66 -14.25 -8.36
C LYS A 32 -19.89 -14.78 -7.61
N PRO A 33 -20.62 -15.76 -8.17
CA PRO A 33 -21.74 -16.39 -7.47
C PRO A 33 -21.39 -16.92 -6.07
N GLY A 34 -20.17 -17.44 -5.88
CA GLY A 34 -19.70 -17.88 -4.56
C GLY A 34 -19.48 -16.74 -3.56
N ASP A 35 -19.21 -15.52 -4.03
CA ASP A 35 -19.09 -14.34 -3.17
C ASP A 35 -20.48 -13.78 -2.80
N VAL A 36 -21.44 -13.85 -3.72
CA VAL A 36 -22.85 -13.57 -3.43
C VAL A 36 -23.39 -14.50 -2.35
N GLN A 37 -23.07 -15.80 -2.41
CA GLN A 37 -23.48 -16.76 -1.36
C GLN A 37 -22.92 -16.38 0.01
N LYS A 38 -21.63 -16.02 0.10
CA LYS A 38 -21.04 -15.56 1.37
C LYS A 38 -21.72 -14.29 1.88
N LEU A 39 -22.02 -13.34 1.00
CA LEU A 39 -22.74 -12.12 1.37
C LEU A 39 -24.19 -12.40 1.78
N ALA A 40 -24.81 -13.46 1.24
CA ALA A 40 -26.16 -13.87 1.58
C ALA A 40 -26.27 -14.47 2.98
N GLU A 41 -25.18 -15.03 3.51
CA GLU A 41 -25.10 -15.60 4.87
C GLU A 41 -24.50 -14.60 5.88
N ALA A 42 -23.79 -13.58 5.40
CA ALA A 42 -23.15 -12.58 6.24
C ALA A 42 -24.16 -11.66 6.94
N ARG A 43 -23.81 -11.21 8.15
CA ARG A 43 -24.58 -10.21 8.92
C ARG A 43 -24.04 -8.79 8.76
N LEU A 44 -22.76 -8.67 8.44
CA LEU A 44 -22.05 -7.41 8.38
C LEU A 44 -21.10 -7.41 7.18
N PHE A 45 -21.21 -6.39 6.33
CA PHE A 45 -20.29 -6.14 5.23
C PHE A 45 -19.52 -4.85 5.49
N LEU A 46 -18.21 -4.98 5.72
CA LEU A 46 -17.31 -3.88 6.02
C LEU A 46 -16.53 -3.48 4.77
N ARG A 47 -16.57 -2.19 4.43
CA ARG A 47 -15.84 -1.64 3.27
C ARG A 47 -15.21 -0.28 3.57
N HIS A 48 -14.24 0.08 2.73
CA HIS A 48 -13.65 1.42 2.71
C HIS A 48 -14.54 2.38 1.89
N ASP A 49 -14.52 3.68 2.19
CA ASP A 49 -15.25 4.72 1.42
C ASP A 49 -15.00 4.68 -0.09
N TRP A 50 -13.75 4.61 -0.55
CA TRP A 50 -13.46 4.54 -2.00
C TRP A 50 -13.99 3.26 -2.68
N GLN A 51 -14.32 2.22 -1.92
CA GLN A 51 -14.89 0.97 -2.45
C GLN A 51 -16.40 1.07 -2.66
N GLY A 52 -17.05 2.15 -2.20
CA GLY A 52 -18.48 2.36 -2.39
C GLY A 52 -18.91 2.41 -3.85
N SER A 53 -18.05 2.94 -4.73
CA SER A 53 -18.29 2.96 -6.19
C SER A 53 -18.21 1.59 -6.85
N MET A 54 -17.56 0.61 -6.20
CA MET A 54 -17.43 -0.75 -6.72
C MET A 54 -18.50 -1.68 -6.17
N PHE A 55 -18.82 -1.55 -4.89
CA PHE A 55 -19.93 -2.24 -4.26
C PHE A 55 -21.14 -1.31 -4.21
N THR A 56 -21.77 -1.06 -5.34
CA THR A 56 -22.92 -0.16 -5.39
C THR A 56 -24.09 -0.72 -4.59
N LYS A 57 -25.03 0.17 -4.25
CA LYS A 57 -26.20 -0.21 -3.45
C LYS A 57 -27.03 -1.28 -4.19
N GLU A 58 -27.18 -1.14 -5.50
CA GLU A 58 -27.89 -2.07 -6.36
C GLU A 58 -27.25 -3.46 -6.34
N LEU A 59 -25.91 -3.51 -6.35
CA LEU A 59 -25.17 -4.77 -6.29
C LEU A 59 -25.39 -5.47 -4.94
N ILE A 60 -25.36 -4.71 -3.86
CA ILE A 60 -25.64 -5.23 -2.51
C ILE A 60 -27.09 -5.71 -2.39
N GLU A 61 -28.05 -4.95 -2.92
CA GLU A 61 -29.46 -5.32 -2.93
C GLU A 61 -29.73 -6.61 -3.72
N SER A 62 -28.94 -6.88 -4.78
CA SER A 62 -29.04 -8.11 -5.58
C SER A 62 -28.69 -9.39 -4.81
N VAL A 63 -27.98 -9.28 -3.69
CA VAL A 63 -27.68 -10.41 -2.79
C VAL A 63 -28.96 -10.91 -2.09
N HIS A 64 -30.03 -10.09 -2.04
CA HIS A 64 -31.32 -10.40 -1.41
C HIS A 64 -31.21 -10.79 0.08
N ASN A 65 -30.18 -10.31 0.76
CA ASN A 65 -30.02 -10.48 2.21
C ASN A 65 -30.49 -9.22 2.94
N LYS A 66 -31.67 -9.30 3.56
CA LYS A 66 -32.30 -8.19 4.29
C LYS A 66 -31.64 -7.89 5.63
N ASP A 67 -30.91 -8.87 6.17
CA ASP A 67 -30.22 -8.76 7.46
C ASP A 67 -28.77 -8.28 7.29
N LEU A 68 -28.29 -8.15 6.04
CA LEU A 68 -26.94 -7.67 5.73
C LEU A 68 -26.83 -6.17 6.05
N GLN A 69 -26.05 -5.84 7.06
CA GLN A 69 -25.71 -4.45 7.35
C GLN A 69 -24.42 -4.07 6.63
N VAL A 70 -24.49 -3.08 5.74
CA VAL A 70 -23.31 -2.52 5.09
C VAL A 70 -22.81 -1.33 5.89
N VAL A 71 -21.58 -1.43 6.37
CA VAL A 71 -20.93 -0.35 7.11
C VAL A 71 -19.70 0.11 6.36
N GLU A 72 -19.73 1.39 6.02
CA GLU A 72 -18.62 2.08 5.40
C GLU A 72 -17.76 2.74 6.47
N VAL A 73 -16.47 2.43 6.46
CA VAL A 73 -15.50 3.03 7.39
C VAL A 73 -14.61 3.97 6.63
N ALA A 74 -14.91 5.26 6.72
CA ALA A 74 -14.12 6.32 6.14
C ALA A 74 -13.01 6.75 7.10
N VAL A 75 -11.75 6.60 6.68
CA VAL A 75 -10.57 7.07 7.41
C VAL A 75 -9.70 7.84 6.42
N ALA A 76 -9.48 9.12 6.72
CA ALA A 76 -8.70 9.99 5.86
C ALA A 76 -7.19 9.71 5.99
N GLY A 77 -6.48 9.83 4.87
CA GLY A 77 -5.02 9.71 4.83
C GLY A 77 -4.53 8.33 4.41
N ASN A 78 -3.23 8.10 4.58
CA ASN A 78 -2.58 6.86 4.16
C ASN A 78 -2.78 5.76 5.21
N TRP A 79 -3.57 4.73 4.91
CA TRP A 79 -3.81 3.58 5.80
C TRP A 79 -2.56 2.73 6.07
N MET A 80 -1.45 2.96 5.37
CA MET A 80 -0.16 2.34 5.72
C MET A 80 0.58 3.13 6.82
N ALA A 81 0.15 4.35 7.12
CA ALA A 81 0.73 5.14 8.19
C ALA A 81 0.21 4.66 9.56
N PRO A 82 1.09 4.38 10.54
CA PRO A 82 0.70 3.95 11.88
C PRO A 82 -0.42 4.78 12.55
N PRO A 83 -0.42 6.13 12.53
CA PRO A 83 -1.50 6.89 13.14
C PRO A 83 -2.87 6.62 12.50
N VAL A 84 -2.90 6.46 11.17
CA VAL A 84 -4.12 6.19 10.41
C VAL A 84 -4.59 4.75 10.64
N GLN A 85 -3.66 3.80 10.76
CA GLN A 85 -4.00 2.42 11.13
C GLN A 85 -4.66 2.33 12.49
N LYS A 86 -4.13 3.05 13.49
CA LYS A 86 -4.75 3.10 14.82
C LYS A 86 -6.17 3.65 14.77
N GLU A 87 -6.38 4.73 14.03
CA GLU A 87 -7.72 5.29 13.84
C GLU A 87 -8.67 4.28 13.19
N ALA A 88 -8.21 3.57 12.16
CA ALA A 88 -8.98 2.51 11.52
C ALA A 88 -9.33 1.39 12.50
N VAL A 89 -8.38 0.92 13.31
CA VAL A 89 -8.61 -0.10 14.35
C VAL A 89 -9.70 0.34 15.32
N THR A 90 -9.60 1.56 15.85
CA THR A 90 -10.60 2.10 16.78
C THR A 90 -11.99 2.20 16.14
N LYS A 91 -12.09 2.62 14.87
CA LYS A 91 -13.37 2.67 14.16
C LYS A 91 -13.97 1.29 13.92
N PHE A 92 -13.19 0.32 13.45
CA PHE A 92 -13.68 -1.05 13.27
C PHE A 92 -14.09 -1.69 14.59
N ALA A 93 -13.33 -1.47 15.66
CA ALA A 93 -13.72 -1.92 17.00
C ALA A 93 -15.04 -1.26 17.44
N GLY A 94 -15.22 0.03 17.21
CA GLY A 94 -16.47 0.75 17.47
C GLY A 94 -17.68 0.12 16.78
N VAL A 95 -17.53 -0.22 15.49
CA VAL A 95 -18.59 -0.91 14.72
C VAL A 95 -18.91 -2.27 15.32
N LEU A 96 -17.90 -3.08 15.66
CA LEU A 96 -18.12 -4.39 16.28
C LEU A 96 -18.82 -4.28 17.64
N MET A 97 -18.41 -3.30 18.47
CA MET A 97 -19.02 -3.04 19.77
C MET A 97 -20.46 -2.55 19.67
N GLU A 98 -20.82 -1.81 18.61
CA GLU A 98 -22.19 -1.38 18.35
C GLU A 98 -23.06 -2.55 17.90
N LYS A 99 -22.55 -3.40 16.99
CA LYS A 99 -23.31 -4.52 16.42
C LYS A 99 -23.40 -5.74 17.33
N ASP A 100 -22.44 -5.90 18.24
CA ASP A 100 -22.42 -6.96 19.24
C ASP A 100 -21.99 -6.42 20.62
N PRO A 101 -22.92 -5.75 21.33
CA PRO A 101 -22.64 -5.13 22.62
C PRO A 101 -22.26 -6.13 23.72
N SER A 102 -22.69 -7.39 23.59
CA SER A 102 -22.43 -8.44 24.56
C SER A 102 -20.93 -8.79 24.66
N ASN A 103 -20.18 -8.61 23.58
CA ASN A 103 -18.73 -8.85 23.54
C ASN A 103 -17.90 -7.56 23.54
N ARG A 104 -18.49 -6.42 23.94
CA ARG A 104 -17.84 -5.10 23.90
C ARG A 104 -16.45 -5.08 24.54
N ALA A 105 -16.34 -5.58 25.77
CA ALA A 105 -15.08 -5.60 26.51
C ALA A 105 -13.99 -6.46 25.84
N TYR A 106 -14.39 -7.52 25.13
CA TYR A 106 -13.48 -8.38 24.38
C TYR A 106 -12.89 -7.63 23.17
N TYR A 107 -13.74 -6.92 22.42
CA TYR A 107 -13.30 -6.12 21.27
C TYR A 107 -12.42 -4.94 21.70
N GLU A 108 -12.78 -4.27 22.79
CA GLU A 108 -12.01 -3.15 23.36
C GLU A 108 -10.60 -3.61 23.75
N GLN A 109 -10.49 -4.69 24.53
CA GLN A 109 -9.19 -5.24 24.93
C GLN A 109 -8.32 -5.65 23.73
N ASN A 110 -8.92 -6.28 22.71
CA ASN A 110 -8.18 -6.69 21.53
C ASN A 110 -7.74 -5.49 20.66
N ALA A 111 -8.58 -4.46 20.56
CA ALA A 111 -8.25 -3.22 19.86
C ALA A 111 -7.07 -2.50 20.54
N ASP A 112 -7.10 -2.37 21.87
CA ASP A 112 -6.00 -1.76 22.64
C ASP A 112 -4.68 -2.51 22.47
N ARG A 113 -4.76 -3.85 22.46
CA ARG A 113 -3.59 -4.71 22.18
C ARG A 113 -3.04 -4.46 20.78
N LEU A 114 -3.89 -4.42 19.76
CA LEU A 114 -3.46 -4.18 18.37
C LEU A 114 -2.88 -2.77 18.19
N VAL A 115 -3.51 -1.77 18.80
CA VAL A 115 -2.99 -0.40 18.83
C VAL A 115 -1.60 -0.35 19.47
N SER A 116 -1.41 -1.02 20.61
CA SER A 116 -0.12 -1.10 21.29
C SER A 116 0.96 -1.77 20.43
N GLN A 117 0.59 -2.78 19.63
CA GLN A 117 1.51 -3.40 18.67
C GLN A 117 1.89 -2.46 17.52
N ILE A 118 0.93 -1.69 16.99
CA ILE A 118 1.22 -0.68 15.95
C ILE A 118 2.17 0.40 16.50
N GLU A 119 2.02 0.77 17.77
CA GLU A 119 2.92 1.71 18.44
C GLU A 119 4.31 1.13 18.71
N SER A 120 4.41 -0.14 19.14
CA SER A 120 5.71 -0.76 19.40
C SER A 120 6.51 -0.96 18.12
N LEU A 121 5.85 -1.21 16.98
CA LEU A 121 6.49 -1.22 15.66
C LEU A 121 7.10 0.13 15.25
N ARG A 122 6.58 1.24 15.79
CA ARG A 122 7.18 2.58 15.64
C ARG A 122 8.44 2.73 16.47
N VAL A 123 8.51 2.05 17.62
CA VAL A 123 9.67 2.00 18.51
C VAL A 123 10.50 0.75 18.20
N GLY A 124 10.87 0.58 16.92
CA GLY A 124 12.13 -0.11 16.65
C GLY A 124 13.25 0.62 17.41
N PRO A 125 14.35 -0.06 17.83
CA PRO A 125 15.46 0.64 18.46
C PRO A 125 15.77 1.85 17.58
N THR A 126 15.84 3.03 18.19
CA THR A 126 16.36 4.23 17.51
C THR A 126 17.76 3.89 17.05
N VAL A 127 17.87 3.28 15.87
CA VAL A 127 19.12 3.23 15.15
C VAL A 127 19.26 4.68 14.72
N ASN A 128 20.05 5.41 15.50
CA ASN A 128 20.67 6.63 15.06
C ASN A 128 21.59 6.26 13.89
N SER A 129 21.01 6.00 12.73
CA SER A 129 21.74 5.76 11.50
C SER A 129 20.93 6.28 10.35
N SER A 130 21.12 7.57 10.04
CA SER A 130 21.11 7.99 8.65
C SER A 130 22.15 7.15 7.90
N PRO A 131 21.79 6.36 6.87
CA PRO A 131 22.79 5.70 6.02
C PRO A 131 23.55 6.71 5.14
N TRP A 132 23.09 7.97 5.10
CA TRP A 132 23.62 9.04 4.26
C TRP A 132 24.12 10.23 5.07
N SER A 133 24.84 10.03 6.18
CA SER A 133 25.56 11.15 6.78
C SER A 133 26.59 11.70 5.78
N ILE A 134 26.24 12.80 5.12
CA ILE A 134 27.16 13.62 4.33
C ILE A 134 28.26 14.04 5.29
N ARG A 135 29.43 13.41 5.20
CA ARG A 135 30.65 13.93 5.84
C ARG A 135 30.88 15.30 5.25
N GLN A 136 30.63 16.36 6.03
CA GLN A 136 31.27 17.64 5.78
C GLN A 136 32.77 17.41 5.88
N VAL A 137 33.45 17.34 4.75
CA VAL A 137 34.90 17.33 4.70
C VAL A 137 35.34 18.78 4.87
N SER A 138 35.75 19.16 6.08
CA SER A 138 36.42 20.44 6.29
C SER A 138 37.69 20.52 5.42
N PRO A 139 38.02 21.69 4.85
CA PRO A 139 39.07 21.83 3.82
C PRO A 139 40.52 21.73 4.36
N ALA A 140 40.73 21.24 5.58
CA ALA A 140 42.00 21.38 6.28
C ALA A 140 43.06 20.30 5.98
N ASN A 141 42.83 19.40 5.02
CA ASN A 141 43.87 18.43 4.63
C ASN A 141 43.84 18.14 3.12
N ALA A 142 44.11 19.17 2.32
CA ALA A 142 44.51 19.01 0.93
C ALA A 142 45.92 18.42 0.90
N LEU A 143 46.02 17.09 0.94
CA LEU A 143 47.26 16.40 0.57
C LEU A 143 47.42 16.51 -0.94
N THR A 144 48.48 17.23 -1.33
CA THR A 144 48.97 17.43 -2.69
C THR A 144 49.18 16.07 -3.37
N PHE A 145 48.39 15.79 -4.40
CA PHE A 145 48.70 14.71 -5.35
C PHE A 145 49.45 15.31 -6.54
N ALA A 146 50.64 14.79 -6.81
CA ALA A 146 51.43 15.11 -7.99
C ALA A 146 50.72 14.65 -9.28
N PRO A 147 50.85 15.37 -10.41
CA PRO A 147 50.14 15.03 -11.63
C PRO A 147 50.74 13.81 -12.30
N HIS A 148 50.01 12.70 -12.33
CA HIS A 148 50.24 11.66 -13.33
C HIS A 148 49.72 12.16 -14.68
N THR A 149 50.62 12.16 -15.66
CA THR A 149 50.37 12.56 -17.04
C THR A 149 49.26 11.73 -17.68
N PHE A 150 48.10 12.35 -17.88
CA PHE A 150 47.03 11.80 -18.68
C PHE A 150 47.41 11.93 -20.16
N HIS A 151 47.72 10.80 -20.81
CA HIS A 151 47.88 10.75 -22.26
C HIS A 151 46.51 10.93 -22.92
N ALA A 152 46.31 12.04 -23.63
CA ALA A 152 45.11 12.28 -24.41
C ALA A 152 45.06 11.35 -25.64
N PRO A 153 43.91 10.76 -25.99
CA PRO A 153 43.75 10.09 -27.28
C PRO A 153 43.78 11.11 -28.43
N SER A 154 44.42 10.71 -29.54
CA SER A 154 44.66 11.55 -30.72
C SER A 154 43.35 12.04 -31.40
N PRO A 155 43.32 13.26 -31.96
CA PRO A 155 42.14 13.76 -32.67
C PRO A 155 41.93 13.09 -34.03
N CYS A 156 40.68 12.70 -34.31
CA CYS A 156 40.24 12.23 -35.62
C CYS A 156 40.45 13.32 -36.69
N ARG A 157 41.10 12.98 -37.80
CA ARG A 157 41.29 13.88 -38.95
C ARG A 157 39.95 14.21 -39.62
N PRO A 158 39.74 15.45 -40.08
CA PRO A 158 38.60 15.80 -40.91
C PRO A 158 38.78 15.29 -42.36
N HIS A 159 37.72 14.71 -42.91
CA HIS A 159 37.65 14.34 -44.33
C HIS A 159 37.48 15.58 -45.21
N THR A 160 38.46 15.86 -46.07
CA THR A 160 38.36 16.89 -47.11
C THR A 160 37.57 16.35 -48.31
N LYS A 161 36.49 17.05 -48.61
CA LYS A 161 35.62 16.89 -49.78
C LYS A 161 36.43 17.11 -51.07
N THR A 162 36.42 16.16 -51.99
CA THR A 162 36.86 16.37 -53.37
C THR A 162 35.73 15.92 -54.29
N ASP A 163 35.27 16.86 -55.12
CA ASP A 163 34.20 16.72 -56.13
C ASP A 163 34.67 15.92 -57.38
N PRO A 164 33.74 15.50 -58.27
CA PRO A 164 33.88 14.29 -59.10
C PRO A 164 34.17 14.53 -60.59
N ALA A 165 34.63 13.48 -61.32
CA ALA A 165 34.39 13.17 -62.75
C ALA A 165 35.30 12.02 -63.27
N PRO A 166 35.03 11.35 -64.42
CA PRO A 166 33.76 11.10 -65.11
C PRO A 166 33.51 9.60 -65.44
N ILE A 167 32.29 9.33 -65.89
CA ILE A 167 31.77 8.06 -66.42
C ILE A 167 32.49 7.67 -67.72
N ARG A 168 32.87 6.39 -67.86
CA ARG A 168 33.09 5.74 -69.16
C ARG A 168 32.24 4.48 -69.24
N ASP A 169 31.35 4.50 -70.20
CA ASP A 169 30.54 3.39 -70.68
C ASP A 169 31.40 2.19 -71.10
N GLN A 170 30.97 1.00 -70.68
CA GLN A 170 31.17 -0.23 -71.43
C GLN A 170 29.84 -0.98 -71.45
N PHE A 171 29.05 -0.74 -72.50
CA PHE A 171 28.44 -1.74 -73.36
C PHE A 171 28.32 -1.16 -74.77
#